data_AF-A0A5C7Q048-F1
#
_entry.id   AF-A0A5C7Q048-F1
#
_cell.length_a   1.000
_cell.length_b   1.000
_cell.length_c   1.000
_cell.angle_alpha   90.00
_cell.angle_beta   90.00
_cell.angle_gamma   90.00
#
_symmetry.space_group_name_H-M   'P 1'
#
loop_
_entity.id
_entity.type
_entity.pdbx_description
1 polymer ?
#
loop_
_entity_poly.entity_id
_entity_poly.type
_entity_poly.pdbx_seq_one_letter_code
_entity_poly.pdbx_strand_id
1 'polypeptide(L)' 'MSTKTEVKKPKVGAEVKVKASRGPVRKGRFVSVDDRGPGQGGGIFWNINLAEKGKPSDIKPFRPGAVTVV' A
#
# COMPACT_ATOMS: atom_id res chain seq x y z
N MET A 1 -9.37 14.86 -22.24
CA MET A 1 -9.73 14.80 -20.80
C MET A 1 -8.80 13.81 -20.12
N SER A 2 -7.80 14.28 -19.38
CA SER A 2 -6.98 13.40 -18.56
C SER A 2 -7.81 12.95 -17.36
N THR A 3 -8.29 11.71 -17.38
CA THR A 3 -8.81 11.05 -16.18
C THR A 3 -7.67 10.94 -15.19
N LYS A 4 -7.53 11.99 -14.37
CA LYS A 4 -6.67 11.97 -13.19
C LYS A 4 -7.32 10.94 -12.27
N THR A 5 -6.89 9.69 -12.38
CA THR A 5 -7.25 8.64 -11.44
C THR A 5 -6.73 9.11 -10.09
N GLU A 6 -7.59 9.80 -9.35
CA GLU A 6 -7.29 10.28 -8.01
C GLU A 6 -7.21 9.02 -7.15
N VAL A 7 -6.00 8.50 -6.98
CA VAL A 7 -5.74 7.40 -6.07
C VAL A 7 -5.99 7.95 -4.67
N LYS A 8 -7.24 7.85 -4.19
CA LYS A 8 -7.61 8.24 -2.84
C LYS A 8 -6.71 7.48 -1.87
N LYS A 9 -5.79 8.22 -1.25
CA LYS A 9 -4.91 7.66 -0.22
C LYS A 9 -5.79 7.22 0.96
N PRO A 10 -5.73 5.96 1.41
CA PRO A 10 -6.45 5.51 2.59
C PRO A 10 -5.97 6.28 3.82
N LYS A 11 -6.83 6.38 4.83
CA LYS A 11 -6.46 6.91 6.15
C LYS A 11 -5.52 5.94 6.85
N VAL A 12 -4.61 6.45 7.69
CA VAL A 12 -3.76 5.60 8.54
C VAL A 12 -4.65 4.69 9.40
N GLY A 13 -4.30 3.41 9.44
CA GLY A 13 -5.07 2.36 10.11
C GLY A 13 -6.22 1.76 9.30
N ALA A 14 -6.56 2.31 8.12
CA ALA A 14 -7.62 1.77 7.28
C ALA A 14 -7.27 0.35 6.81
N GLU A 15 -8.28 -0.52 6.76
CA GLU A 15 -8.13 -1.87 6.21
C GLU A 15 -7.92 -1.78 4.70
N VAL A 16 -6.89 -2.50 4.22
CA VAL A 16 -6.57 -2.59 2.80
C VAL A 16 -6.32 -4.03 2.40
N LYS A 17 -6.62 -4.33 1.14
CA LYS A 17 -6.22 -5.56 0.46
C LYS A 17 -5.01 -5.26 -0.43
N VAL A 18 -4.03 -6.14 -0.43
CA VAL A 18 -2.79 -5.99 -1.19
C VAL A 18 -2.62 -7.20 -2.11
N LYS A 19 -2.47 -6.95 -3.42
CA LYS A 19 -2.23 -7.97 -4.43
C LYS A 19 -0.85 -7.77 -5.05
N ALA A 20 0.13 -8.56 -4.61
CA ALA A 20 1.44 -8.59 -5.26
C ALA A 20 1.33 -9.17 -6.68
N SER A 21 2.20 -8.76 -7.60
CA SER A 21 2.14 -9.08 -9.03
C SER A 21 2.03 -10.59 -9.35
N ARG A 22 2.53 -11.46 -8.47
CA ARG A 22 2.43 -12.93 -8.59
C ARG A 22 2.10 -13.61 -7.25
N GLY A 23 1.23 -13.02 -6.44
CA GLY A 23 0.91 -13.55 -5.11
C GLY A 23 -0.58 -13.55 -4.74
N PRO A 24 -0.94 -14.25 -3.65
CA PRO A 24 -2.29 -14.20 -3.10
C PRO A 24 -2.61 -12.79 -2.58
N VAL A 25 -3.89 -12.43 -2.58
CA VAL A 25 -4.36 -11.18 -1.97
C VAL A 25 -4.21 -11.27 -0.46
N ARG A 26 -3.49 -10.33 0.15
CA ARG A 26 -3.28 -10.23 1.60
C ARG A 26 -4.10 -9.09 2.17
N LYS A 27 -4.58 -9.22 3.40
CA LYS A 27 -5.18 -8.11 4.15
C LYS A 27 -4.13 -7.46 5.04
N GLY A 28 -4.24 -6.15 5.21
CA GLY A 28 -3.38 -5.38 6.10
C GLY A 28 -3.98 -4.04 6.44
N ARG A 29 -3.19 -3.18 7.09
CA ARG A 29 -3.59 -1.81 7.43
C ARG A 29 -2.63 -0.81 6.83
N PHE A 30 -3.17 0.25 6.25
CA PHE A 30 -2.35 1.34 5.73
C PHE A 30 -1.63 2.09 6.86
N VAL A 31 -0.35 2.37 6.69
CA VAL A 31 0.49 3.05 7.69
C VAL A 31 0.95 4.41 7.18
N SER A 32 1.59 4.46 6.00
CA SER A 32 2.15 5.69 5.45
C SER A 32 2.43 5.56 3.95
N VAL A 33 2.74 6.69 3.31
CA VAL A 33 3.28 6.73 1.95
C VAL A 33 4.75 7.09 2.03
N ASP A 34 5.57 6.39 1.26
CA ASP A 34 6.99 6.64 1.04
C ASP A 34 7.20 7.02 -0.43
N ASP A 35 7.78 8.19 -0.68
CA ASP A 35 8.17 8.64 -2.03
C ASP A 35 9.68 8.56 -2.15
N ARG A 36 10.15 7.59 -2.93
CA ARG A 36 11.59 7.33 -3.11
C ARG A 36 12.21 8.11 -4.27
N GLY A 37 11.48 9.09 -4.82
CA GLY A 37 11.95 9.90 -5.92
C GLY A 37 12.02 9.14 -7.26
N PRO A 38 12.48 9.80 -8.33
CA PRO A 38 12.61 9.20 -9.65
C PRO A 38 13.82 8.26 -9.75
N GLY A 39 13.76 7.25 -10.63
CA GLY A 39 14.89 6.36 -10.93
C GLY A 39 14.55 4.88 -10.82
N GLN A 40 15.54 4.02 -11.09
CA GLN A 40 15.39 2.58 -10.99
C GLN A 40 15.20 2.18 -9.52
N GLY A 41 14.07 1.55 -9.19
CA GLY A 41 13.66 1.28 -7.81
C GLY A 41 12.95 2.44 -7.10
N GLY A 42 12.87 3.62 -7.73
CA GLY A 42 12.18 4.80 -7.22
C GLY A 42 10.65 4.76 -7.39
N GLY A 43 9.98 5.78 -6.85
CA GLY A 43 8.56 6.06 -6.99
C GLY A 43 7.76 5.92 -5.68
N ILE A 44 6.44 5.96 -5.82
CA ILE A 44 5.52 5.93 -4.67
C ILE A 44 5.33 4.50 -4.16
N PHE A 45 5.45 4.34 -2.84
CA PHE A 45 5.17 3.12 -2.12
C PHE A 45 4.21 3.40 -0.95
N TRP A 46 3.27 2.50 -0.72
CA TRP A 46 2.37 2.49 0.42
C TRP A 46 2.87 1.45 1.42
N ASN A 47 3.17 1.91 2.62
CA ASN A 47 3.59 1.06 3.72
C ASN A 47 2.36 0.43 4.36
N ILE A 48 2.26 -0.89 4.27
CA ILE A 48 1.13 -1.65 4.79
C ILE A 48 1.62 -2.55 5.91
N ASN A 49 0.99 -2.47 7.07
CA ASN A 49 1.19 -3.42 8.15
C ASN A 49 0.36 -4.68 7.87
N LEU A 50 1.03 -5.80 7.63
CA LEU A 50 0.41 -7.11 7.40
C LEU A 50 0.23 -7.93 8.69
N ALA A 51 0.70 -7.42 9.83
CA ALA A 51 0.53 -8.11 11.09
C ALA A 51 -0.94 -8.12 11.53
N GLU A 52 -1.32 -9.22 12.16
CA GLU A 52 -2.60 -9.32 12.85
C GLU A 52 -2.63 -8.38 14.06
N LYS A 53 -3.83 -7.95 14.46
CA LYS A 53 -4.02 -7.08 15.62
C LYS A 53 -3.41 -7.75 16.86
N GLY A 54 -2.47 -7.07 17.53
CA GLY A 54 -1.81 -7.56 18.74
C GLY A 54 -0.50 -8.34 18.49
N LYS A 55 -0.12 -8.57 17.24
CA LYS A 55 1.21 -9.08 16.88
C LYS A 55 2.19 -7.92 16.59
N PRO A 56 3.50 -8.17 16.66
CA PRO A 56 4.51 -7.20 16.23
C PRO A 56 4.25 -6.73 14.80
N SER A 57 4.44 -5.44 14.54
CA SER A 57 4.21 -4.83 13.23
C SER A 57 5.03 -5.50 12.13
N ASP A 58 4.40 -5.86 11.01
CA ASP A 58 5.03 -6.38 9.80
C ASP A 58 4.78 -5.40 8.66
N ILE A 59 5.51 -4.28 8.67
CA ILE A 59 5.31 -3.20 7.71
C ILE A 59 6.10 -3.53 6.43
N LYS A 60 5.38 -3.62 5.31
CA LYS A 60 5.98 -3.86 3.99
C LYS A 60 5.53 -2.77 2.99
N PRO A 61 6.45 -2.29 2.13
CA PRO A 61 6.12 -1.32 1.08
C PRO A 61 5.48 -2.01 -0.13
N PHE A 62 4.42 -1.40 -0.68
CA PHE A 62 3.72 -1.88 -1.88
C PHE A 62 3.46 -0.74 -2.87
N ARG A 63 3.40 -1.03 -4.17
CA ARG A 63 2.99 -0.02 -5.15
C ARG A 63 1.51 0.33 -4.96
N PRO A 64 1.08 1.59 -5.16
CA PRO A 64 -0.33 1.99 -5.01
C PRO A 64 -1.30 1.15 -5.85
N GLY A 65 -0.91 0.79 -7.09
CA GLY A 65 -1.73 -0.07 -7.96
C GLY A 65 -1.91 -1.53 -7.46
N ALA A 66 -1.11 -1.95 -6.47
CA ALA A 66 -1.24 -3.24 -5.82
C ALA A 66 -2.11 -3.19 -4.55
N VAL A 67 -2.59 -2.00 -4.12
CA VAL A 67 -3.37 -1.82 -2.89
C VAL A 67 -4.80 -1.40 -3.24
N THR A 68 -5.77 -2.02 -2.58
CA THR A 68 -7.20 -1.72 -2.69
C THR A 68 -7.73 -1.40 -1.30
N VAL A 69 -8.34 -0.23 -1.14
CA VAL A 69 -9.01 0.15 0.11
C VAL A 69 -10.30 -0.66 0.23
N VAL A 70 -10.56 -1.22 1.42
CA VAL A 70 -11.78 -2.01 1.70
C VAL A 70 -12.94 -1.10 2.05
#